data_AF-A0AAJ6YW71-F1
#
_entry.id   AF-A0AAJ6YW71-F1
#
_cell.length_a   1.000
_cell.length_b   1.000
_cell.length_c   1.000
_cell.angle_alpha   90.00
_cell.angle_beta   90.00
_cell.angle_gamma   90.00
#
_symmetry.space_group_name_H-M   'P 1'
#
loop_
_entity.id
_entity.type
_entity.pdbx_description
1 polymer ?
#
loop_
_entity_poly.entity_id
_entity_poly.type
_entity_poly.pdbx_seq_one_letter_code
_entity_poly.pdbx_strand_id
1 'polypeptide(L)'
;MSTSSSHAEKDLDLANADRGVWLVKVPKYIASKWEKAPGSIEVAKLRITKHFKQKAEVTLKLSEAVLALKEPGEHDIPKQHKLDVTTVIQQTLGVFSHLTPNNNSDAIVPETEKLFMEGKIVQKLECRPHADNTYMKLKLESIKKASIPQRQVQQLQRAVQNFKPVSDHKHNIEYAEKKKAEGKKMRDDKDVVLDMLFAAFEKHQYYNIKDLVKITRQPVVYLKEILNEVCNYNLKNPHRNMWELKPEYRHYKNDKLTNTEMNKNNDSD
;
A
#
# COMPACT_ATOMS: atom_id res chain seq x y z
N MET A 1 20.20 6.86 -12.13
CA MET A 1 19.35 7.07 -10.94
C MET A 1 19.98 8.20 -10.15
N SER A 2 19.46 9.42 -10.30
CA SER A 2 19.93 10.58 -9.54
C SER A 2 19.42 10.45 -8.11
N THR A 3 20.35 10.26 -7.18
CA THR A 3 20.09 10.32 -5.74
C THR A 3 19.65 11.74 -5.39
N SER A 4 18.36 11.94 -5.12
CA SER A 4 17.86 13.18 -4.53
C SER A 4 18.50 13.35 -3.15
N SER A 5 19.50 14.24 -3.06
CA SER A 5 20.04 14.67 -1.78
C SER A 5 18.92 15.33 -0.98
N SER A 6 18.39 14.63 0.03
CA SER A 6 17.39 15.14 0.96
C SER A 6 17.94 16.23 1.89
N HIS A 7 19.24 16.54 1.77
CA HIS A 7 19.96 17.59 2.50
C HIS A 7 20.67 18.54 1.52
N ALA A 8 19.96 19.05 0.52
CA ALA A 8 20.44 20.22 -0.20
C ALA A 8 20.36 21.44 0.74
N GLU A 9 21.49 22.12 0.97
CA GLU A 9 21.50 23.42 1.64
C GLU A 9 20.64 24.40 0.84
N LYS A 10 19.71 25.06 1.52
CA LYS A 10 18.80 26.05 0.93
C LYS A 10 18.97 27.36 1.67
N ASP A 11 19.11 28.44 0.92
CA ASP A 11 19.18 29.78 1.47
C ASP A 11 17.82 30.20 2.03
N LEU A 12 17.86 30.86 3.20
CA LEU A 12 16.69 31.44 3.85
C LEU A 12 16.75 32.95 3.69
N ASP A 13 15.75 33.54 3.04
CA ASP A 13 15.61 34.99 2.94
C ASP A 13 15.17 35.57 4.30
N LEU A 14 15.94 36.54 4.79
CA LEU A 14 15.75 37.21 6.08
C LEU A 14 15.27 38.67 5.95
N ALA A 15 14.89 39.14 4.75
CA ALA A 15 14.48 40.52 4.52
C ALA A 15 13.34 40.99 5.45
N ASN A 16 12.42 40.07 5.80
CA ASN A 16 11.30 40.35 6.70
C ASN A 16 11.57 39.95 8.16
N ALA A 17 12.80 39.62 8.55
CA ALA A 17 13.11 39.09 9.88
C ALA A 17 12.71 40.01 11.05
N ASP A 18 12.71 41.34 10.84
CA ASP A 18 12.31 42.32 11.86
C ASP A 18 10.83 42.74 11.78
N ARG A 19 10.08 42.19 10.81
CA ARG A 19 8.65 42.42 10.70
C ARG A 19 7.91 41.80 11.88
N GLY A 20 7.17 42.61 12.62
CA GLY A 20 6.29 42.14 13.69
C GLY A 20 4.96 41.65 13.15
N VAL A 21 4.60 40.39 13.43
CA VAL A 21 3.32 39.78 13.02
C VAL A 21 2.47 39.39 14.22
N TRP A 22 1.15 39.35 14.04
CA TRP A 22 0.20 38.93 15.08
C TRP A 22 -0.26 37.51 14.83
N LEU A 23 -0.27 36.69 15.88
CA LEU A 23 -0.82 35.34 15.84
C LEU A 23 -2.19 35.33 16.51
N VAL A 24 -3.24 35.07 15.73
CA VAL A 24 -4.62 35.04 16.23
C VAL A 24 -5.15 33.60 16.21
N LYS A 25 -5.55 33.09 17.38
CA LYS A 25 -6.30 31.83 17.49
C LYS A 25 -7.78 32.12 17.22
N VAL A 26 -8.37 31.44 16.23
CA VAL A 26 -9.73 31.69 15.75
C VAL A 26 -10.62 30.44 15.95
N PRO A 27 -11.90 30.58 16.38
CA PRO A 27 -12.83 29.46 16.44
C PRO A 27 -13.09 28.80 15.08
N LYS A 28 -13.26 27.47 15.08
CA LYS A 28 -13.44 26.67 13.84
C LYS A 28 -14.55 27.19 12.93
N TYR A 29 -15.69 27.60 13.48
CA TYR A 29 -16.81 28.10 12.68
C TYR A 29 -16.48 29.39 11.91
N ILE A 30 -15.56 30.23 12.40
CA ILE A 30 -15.09 31.41 11.66
C ILE A 30 -14.10 30.99 10.58
N ALA A 31 -13.14 30.12 10.91
CA ALA A 31 -12.15 29.62 9.95
C ALA A 31 -12.82 28.95 8.74
N SER A 32 -13.80 28.07 8.98
CA SER A 32 -14.57 27.42 7.91
C SER A 32 -15.36 28.41 7.05
N LYS A 33 -15.82 29.54 7.61
CA LYS A 33 -16.46 30.60 6.84
C LYS A 33 -15.48 31.39 5.98
N TRP A 34 -14.28 31.64 6.48
CA TRP A 34 -13.22 32.32 5.73
C TRP A 34 -12.65 31.45 4.60
N GLU A 35 -12.53 30.14 4.80
CA GLU A 35 -12.14 29.20 3.73
C GLU A 35 -13.15 29.17 2.58
N LYS A 36 -14.45 29.34 2.89
CA LYS A 36 -15.52 29.38 1.88
C LYS A 36 -15.70 30.75 1.24
N ALA A 37 -15.12 31.80 1.82
CA ALA A 37 -15.23 33.15 1.29
C ALA A 37 -14.35 33.30 0.03
N PRO A 38 -14.88 33.82 -1.09
CA PRO A 38 -14.03 34.12 -2.25
C PRO A 38 -12.96 35.17 -1.88
N GLY A 39 -11.75 35.03 -2.42
CA GLY A 39 -10.61 35.88 -2.04
C GLY A 39 -10.75 37.38 -2.32
N SER A 40 -11.81 37.79 -3.01
CA SER A 40 -12.13 39.19 -3.33
C SER A 40 -13.03 39.87 -2.30
N ILE A 41 -13.63 39.15 -1.34
CA ILE A 41 -14.56 39.75 -0.38
C ILE A 41 -13.91 40.07 0.96
N GLU A 42 -14.35 41.18 1.56
CA GLU A 42 -13.98 41.52 2.93
C GLU A 42 -14.62 40.54 3.92
N VAL A 43 -13.79 39.85 4.71
CA VAL A 43 -14.29 38.81 5.64
C VAL A 43 -14.63 39.31 7.04
N ALA A 44 -13.93 40.34 7.52
CA ALA A 44 -14.13 40.91 8.85
C ALA A 44 -13.45 42.27 8.99
N LYS A 45 -13.96 43.09 9.91
CA LYS A 45 -13.35 44.35 10.36
C LYS A 45 -12.76 44.18 11.74
N LEU A 46 -11.48 44.50 11.88
CA LEU A 46 -10.80 44.56 13.18
C LEU A 46 -10.88 46.00 13.72
N ARG A 47 -11.36 46.16 14.95
CA ARG A 47 -11.42 47.45 15.64
C ARG A 47 -10.58 47.40 16.90
N ILE A 48 -9.62 48.30 17.00
CA ILE A 48 -8.72 48.46 18.15
C ILE A 48 -9.08 49.77 18.83
N THR A 49 -9.60 49.68 20.05
CA THR A 49 -9.93 50.85 20.86
C THR A 49 -8.90 50.98 21.97
N LYS A 50 -8.23 52.14 22.04
CA LYS A 50 -7.29 52.46 23.11
C LYS A 50 -7.94 53.46 24.05
N HIS A 51 -8.22 53.04 25.27
CA HIS A 51 -8.70 53.92 26.33
C HIS A 51 -7.52 54.41 27.18
N PHE A 52 -7.57 55.66 27.63
CA PHE A 52 -6.52 56.25 28.47
C PHE A 52 -6.34 55.44 29.76
N LYS A 53 -5.11 55.00 30.04
CA LYS A 53 -4.72 54.14 31.18
C LYS A 53 -5.33 52.72 31.23
N GLN A 54 -6.00 52.24 30.17
CA GLN A 54 -6.51 50.86 30.11
C GLN A 54 -5.80 50.05 29.01
N LYS A 55 -5.88 48.72 29.12
CA LYS A 55 -5.39 47.81 28.08
C LYS A 55 -6.21 48.06 26.81
N ALA A 56 -5.55 48.01 25.65
CA ALA A 56 -6.24 48.15 24.36
C ALA A 56 -7.28 47.04 24.19
N GLU A 57 -8.51 47.41 23.84
CA GLU A 57 -9.58 46.47 23.53
C GLU A 57 -9.55 46.18 22.03
N VAL A 58 -9.44 44.90 21.67
CA VAL A 58 -9.41 44.47 20.28
C VAL A 58 -10.68 43.66 20.01
N THR A 59 -11.43 44.06 18.99
CA THR A 59 -12.72 43.45 18.62
C THR A 59 -12.73 43.10 17.13
N LEU A 60 -13.26 41.92 16.78
CA LEU A 60 -13.41 41.42 15.42
C LEU A 60 -14.91 41.34 15.09
N LYS A 61 -15.32 42.07 14.06
CA LYS A 61 -16.70 42.07 13.55
C LYS A 61 -16.71 41.40 12.18
N LEU A 62 -17.44 40.28 12.05
CA LEU A 62 -17.61 39.59 10.77
C LEU A 62 -18.42 40.46 9.81
N SER A 63 -18.07 40.40 8.52
CA SER A 63 -18.79 41.10 7.47
C SER A 63 -20.15 40.45 7.20
N GLU A 64 -21.11 41.24 6.72
CA GLU A 64 -22.44 40.73 6.38
C GLU A 64 -22.41 39.80 5.16
N ALA A 65 -21.49 40.05 4.22
CA ALA A 65 -21.26 39.18 3.08
C ALA A 65 -20.88 37.75 3.51
N VAL A 66 -19.93 37.59 4.45
CA VAL A 66 -19.55 36.27 4.95
C VAL A 66 -20.66 35.60 5.75
N LEU A 67 -21.44 36.39 6.50
CA LEU A 67 -22.60 35.87 7.23
C LEU A 67 -23.74 35.42 6.30
N ALA A 68 -23.84 35.99 5.10
CA ALA A 68 -24.83 35.63 4.09
C ALA A 68 -24.47 34.34 3.32
N LEU A 69 -23.20 33.91 3.34
CA LEU A 69 -22.73 32.63 2.76
C LEU A 69 -23.18 31.43 3.63
N LYS A 70 -24.49 31.24 3.82
CA LYS A 70 -25.06 30.12 4.59
C LYS A 70 -25.42 28.97 3.68
N GLU A 71 -25.00 27.77 4.05
CA GLU A 71 -25.52 26.55 3.43
C GLU A 71 -26.87 26.15 4.04
N PRO A 72 -27.73 25.43 3.30
CA PRO A 72 -28.99 24.92 3.83
C PRO A 72 -28.75 24.05 5.07
N GLY A 73 -29.31 24.45 6.22
CA GLY A 73 -29.14 23.74 7.49
C GLY A 73 -27.97 24.21 8.35
N GLU A 74 -27.27 25.28 7.96
CA GLU A 74 -26.25 25.93 8.79
C GLU A 74 -26.89 26.97 9.73
N HIS A 75 -26.38 27.02 10.97
CA HIS A 75 -26.91 27.91 12.00
C HIS A 75 -26.20 29.27 12.00
N ASP A 76 -26.87 30.26 12.60
CA ASP A 76 -26.32 31.59 12.76
C ASP A 76 -25.08 31.59 13.64
N ILE A 77 -24.06 32.33 13.22
CA ILE A 77 -22.84 32.54 13.99
C ILE A 77 -22.82 33.95 14.60
N PRO A 78 -22.14 34.16 15.74
CA PRO A 78 -22.01 35.49 16.34
C PRO A 78 -21.34 36.49 15.38
N LYS A 79 -21.85 37.72 15.33
CA LYS A 79 -21.29 38.77 14.46
C LYS A 79 -20.03 39.42 15.04
N GLN A 80 -19.93 39.50 16.37
CA GLN A 80 -18.86 40.19 17.07
C GLN A 80 -18.10 39.23 18.00
N HIS A 81 -16.80 39.41 18.07
CA HIS A 81 -15.89 38.63 18.90
C HIS A 81 -14.86 39.56 19.53
N LYS A 82 -14.49 39.28 20.77
CA LYS A 82 -13.36 39.95 21.44
C LYS A 82 -12.07 39.18 21.16
N LEU A 83 -10.95 39.89 21.07
CA LEU A 83 -9.64 39.28 20.97
C LEU A 83 -8.88 39.54 22.26
N ASP A 84 -8.75 38.49 23.07
CA ASP A 84 -8.03 38.54 24.34
C ASP A 84 -6.51 38.56 24.02
N VAL A 85 -5.86 39.68 24.33
CA VAL A 85 -4.46 39.94 24.02
C VAL A 85 -3.54 39.24 25.04
N THR A 86 -2.68 38.34 24.57
CA THR A 86 -1.68 37.62 25.37
C THR A 86 -0.28 38.02 24.91
N THR A 87 0.55 38.54 25.83
CA THR A 87 1.94 38.92 25.55
C THR A 87 2.82 37.68 25.48
N VAL A 88 3.69 37.60 24.47
CA VAL A 88 4.64 36.49 24.32
C VAL A 88 5.91 36.84 25.10
N ILE A 89 6.13 36.22 26.25
CA ILE A 89 7.24 36.57 27.15
C ILE A 89 8.33 35.48 27.19
N GLN A 90 7.94 34.21 27.02
CA GLN A 90 8.83 33.07 27.29
C GLN A 90 9.40 32.37 26.05
N GLN A 91 8.92 32.71 24.85
CA GLN A 91 9.29 32.02 23.62
C GLN A 91 9.34 33.01 22.45
N THR A 92 10.37 32.94 21.62
CA THR A 92 10.41 33.65 20.34
C THR A 92 9.81 32.76 19.27
N LEU A 93 8.82 33.26 18.53
CA LEU A 93 8.20 32.54 17.42
C LEU A 93 8.45 33.31 16.12
N GLY A 94 8.84 32.59 15.06
CA GLY A 94 8.97 33.10 13.71
C GLY A 94 7.93 32.48 12.78
N VAL A 95 7.57 33.20 11.72
CA VAL A 95 6.73 32.69 10.63
C VAL A 95 7.65 32.45 9.42
N PHE A 96 7.52 31.27 8.82
CA PHE A 96 8.26 30.89 7.62
C PHE A 96 7.28 30.55 6.50
N SER A 97 7.61 30.94 5.27
CA SER A 97 6.89 30.57 4.07
C SER A 97 7.81 29.78 3.14
N HIS A 98 7.21 28.83 2.42
CA HIS A 98 7.92 27.98 1.46
C HIS A 98 7.22 28.14 0.11
N LEU A 99 7.94 28.71 -0.86
CA LEU A 99 7.49 28.80 -2.24
C LEU A 99 8.03 27.60 -3.02
N THR A 100 7.14 26.67 -3.34
CA THR A 100 7.40 25.56 -4.26
C THR A 100 7.00 26.00 -5.66
N PRO A 101 7.95 26.16 -6.60
CA PRO A 101 7.61 26.45 -7.99
C PRO A 101 6.84 25.28 -8.59
N ASN A 102 5.89 25.56 -9.48
CA ASN A 102 5.21 24.52 -10.23
C ASN A 102 6.25 23.87 -11.17
N ASN A 103 6.32 22.53 -11.17
CA ASN A 103 7.14 21.76 -12.10
C ASN A 103 6.63 21.95 -13.53
N ASN A 104 6.99 23.06 -14.16
CA ASN A 104 6.74 23.31 -15.57
C ASN A 104 8.00 22.93 -16.34
N SER A 105 7.93 21.86 -17.12
CA SER A 105 9.08 21.25 -17.81
C SER A 105 9.68 22.11 -18.94
N ASP A 106 9.06 23.25 -19.26
CA ASP A 106 9.46 24.18 -20.33
C ASP A 106 10.24 25.41 -19.84
N ALA A 107 10.49 25.56 -18.54
CA ALA A 107 11.26 26.69 -18.03
C ALA A 107 12.77 26.49 -18.28
N ILE A 108 13.37 27.38 -19.08
CA ILE A 108 14.81 27.39 -19.45
C ILE A 108 15.73 27.53 -18.21
N VAL A 109 15.22 28.10 -17.12
CA VAL A 109 15.87 28.16 -15.81
C VAL A 109 14.99 27.44 -14.81
N PRO A 110 15.48 26.36 -14.16
CA PRO A 110 14.71 25.72 -13.09
C PRO A 110 14.57 26.71 -11.93
N GLU A 111 13.35 27.19 -11.70
CA GLU A 111 13.04 27.88 -10.46
C GLU A 111 13.25 26.90 -9.30
N THR A 112 14.13 27.25 -8.38
CA THR A 112 14.40 26.46 -7.19
C THR A 112 13.41 26.83 -6.09
N GLU A 113 13.12 25.89 -5.19
CA GLU A 113 12.38 26.18 -3.96
C GLU A 113 13.02 27.35 -3.20
N LYS A 114 12.18 28.27 -2.71
CA LYS A 114 12.65 29.43 -1.93
C LYS A 114 12.01 29.43 -0.55
N LEU A 115 12.83 29.69 0.47
CA LEU A 115 12.43 29.79 1.87
C LEU A 115 12.50 31.24 2.31
N PHE A 116 11.48 31.73 3.00
CA PHE A 116 11.42 33.10 3.52
C PHE A 116 11.09 33.10 5.01
N MET A 117 11.75 33.97 5.78
CA MET A 117 11.35 34.35 7.12
C MET A 117 10.43 35.57 7.05
N GLU A 118 9.12 35.36 7.23
CA GLU A 118 8.07 36.39 7.08
C GLU A 118 7.99 37.36 8.25
N GLY A 119 8.59 37.01 9.40
CA GLY A 119 8.68 37.89 10.56
C GLY A 119 8.60 37.18 11.90
N LYS A 120 8.67 37.98 12.97
CA LYS A 120 8.62 37.55 14.37
C LYS A 120 7.23 37.82 14.95
N ILE A 121 6.67 36.87 15.69
CA ILE A 121 5.37 37.05 16.34
C ILE A 121 5.53 37.95 17.56
N VAL A 122 4.96 39.16 17.49
CA VAL A 122 5.03 40.17 18.57
C VAL A 122 3.84 40.08 19.53
N GLN A 123 2.70 39.61 19.04
CA GLN A 123 1.46 39.53 19.83
C GLN A 123 0.71 38.24 19.55
N LYS A 124 0.24 37.57 20.60
CA LYS A 124 -0.74 36.48 20.49
C LYS A 124 -2.11 37.00 20.91
N LEU A 125 -3.14 36.61 20.16
CA LEU A 125 -4.52 36.95 20.48
C LEU A 125 -5.38 35.69 20.43
N GLU A 126 -6.35 35.58 21.33
CA GLU A 126 -7.38 34.55 21.28
C GLU A 126 -8.74 35.18 20.97
N CYS A 127 -9.30 34.85 19.81
CA CYS A 127 -10.63 35.29 19.40
C CYS A 127 -11.68 34.50 20.17
N ARG A 128 -12.45 35.19 21.01
CA ARG A 128 -13.53 34.62 21.82
C ARG A 128 -14.87 35.25 21.45
N PRO A 129 -15.93 34.45 21.26
CA PRO A 129 -17.28 34.96 21.09
C PRO A 129 -17.79 35.57 22.39
N HIS A 130 -18.74 36.49 22.27
CA HIS A 130 -19.57 36.91 23.39
C HIS A 130 -20.56 35.80 23.75
N ALA A 131 -20.98 35.76 25.02
CA ALA A 131 -21.94 34.78 25.53
C ALA A 131 -23.38 35.12 25.10
N ASP A 132 -23.57 35.31 23.80
CA ASP A 132 -24.85 35.65 23.20
C ASP A 132 -25.69 34.38 22.97
N ASN A 133 -27.01 34.53 22.91
CA ASN A 133 -27.93 33.42 22.64
C ASN A 133 -27.56 32.68 21.34
N THR A 134 -27.12 33.40 20.31
CA THR A 134 -26.66 32.83 19.04
C THR A 134 -25.46 31.89 19.24
N TYR A 135 -24.47 32.30 20.03
CA TYR A 135 -23.31 31.47 20.33
C TYR A 135 -23.70 30.23 21.14
N MET A 136 -24.55 30.40 22.15
CA MET A 136 -24.99 29.30 23.02
C MET A 136 -25.76 28.23 22.25
N LYS A 137 -26.64 28.64 21.30
CA LYS A 137 -27.32 27.72 20.38
C LYS A 137 -26.34 26.95 19.50
N LEU A 138 -25.41 27.65 18.85
CA LEU A 138 -24.36 27.03 18.03
C LEU A 138 -23.52 26.04 18.84
N LYS A 139 -23.18 26.39 20.08
CA LYS A 139 -22.39 25.53 20.96
C LYS A 139 -23.15 24.27 21.38
N LEU A 140 -24.43 24.41 21.71
CA LEU A 140 -25.32 23.28 22.04
C LEU A 140 -25.40 22.30 20.87
N GLU A 141 -25.60 22.79 19.65
CA GLU A 141 -25.68 21.95 18.45
C GLU A 141 -24.36 21.29 18.10
N SER A 142 -23.24 22.00 18.28
CA SER A 142 -21.91 21.43 18.11
C SER A 142 -21.68 20.26 19.08
N ILE A 143 -22.10 20.40 20.34
CA ILE A 143 -22.04 19.32 21.33
C ILE A 143 -22.99 18.18 20.93
N LYS A 144 -24.23 18.48 20.52
CA LYS A 144 -25.21 17.48 20.07
C LYS A 144 -24.67 16.66 18.90
N LYS A 145 -24.16 17.31 17.85
CA LYS A 145 -23.56 16.67 16.67
C LYS A 145 -22.35 15.80 17.07
N ALA A 146 -21.48 16.30 17.94
CA ALA A 146 -20.33 15.54 18.42
C ALA A 146 -20.70 14.38 19.37
N SER A 147 -21.84 14.46 20.07
CA SER A 147 -22.32 13.41 20.97
C SER A 147 -22.97 12.22 20.26
N ILE A 148 -23.32 12.37 18.98
CA ILE A 148 -23.91 11.28 18.21
C ILE A 148 -22.79 10.30 17.82
N PRO A 149 -22.81 9.05 18.31
CA PRO A 149 -21.78 8.08 17.97
C PRO A 149 -21.87 7.72 16.49
N GLN A 150 -20.72 7.70 15.80
CA GLN A 150 -20.66 7.33 14.37
C GLN A 150 -21.01 5.86 14.11
N ARG A 151 -20.85 4.99 15.11
CA ARG A 151 -21.19 3.57 15.04
C ARG A 151 -22.30 3.29 16.03
N GLN A 152 -23.45 2.86 15.51
CA GLN A 152 -24.58 2.45 16.32
C GLN A 152 -24.82 0.96 16.12
N VAL A 153 -25.03 0.24 17.23
CA VAL A 153 -25.46 -1.15 17.18
C VAL A 153 -26.90 -1.15 16.68
N GLN A 154 -27.13 -1.66 15.48
CA GLN A 154 -28.48 -1.88 14.96
C GLN A 154 -28.90 -3.29 15.36
N GLN A 155 -29.87 -3.39 16.27
CA GLN A 155 -30.50 -4.67 16.57
C GLN A 155 -31.28 -5.14 15.35
N LEU A 156 -30.97 -6.35 14.89
CA LEU A 156 -31.74 -6.98 13.84
C LEU A 156 -33.06 -7.47 14.44
N GLN A 157 -34.18 -6.98 13.91
CA GLN A 157 -35.54 -7.39 14.30
C GLN A 157 -35.76 -8.90 14.17
N ARG A 158 -35.07 -9.53 13.21
CA ARG A 158 -35.10 -10.97 12.97
C ARG A 158 -33.70 -11.49 12.72
N ALA A 159 -33.47 -12.75 13.08
CA ALA A 159 -32.26 -13.45 12.68
C ALA A 159 -32.18 -13.47 11.14
N VAL A 160 -31.12 -12.87 10.59
CA VAL A 160 -30.86 -12.93 9.15
C VAL A 160 -30.39 -14.36 8.85
N GLN A 161 -31.24 -15.11 8.15
CA GLN A 161 -30.92 -16.45 7.65
C GLN A 161 -29.95 -16.33 6.47
N ASN A 162 -28.69 -15.98 6.76
CA ASN A 162 -27.62 -16.12 5.79
C ASN A 162 -27.21 -17.59 5.78
N PHE A 163 -27.71 -18.34 4.80
CA PHE A 163 -27.13 -19.62 4.42
C PHE A 163 -25.72 -19.35 3.90
N LYS A 164 -24.73 -19.40 4.79
CA LYS A 164 -23.34 -19.40 4.37
C LYS A 164 -23.17 -20.65 3.49
N PRO A 165 -22.63 -20.54 2.26
CA PRO A 165 -22.21 -21.73 1.55
C PRO A 165 -21.28 -22.47 2.51
N VAL A 166 -21.60 -23.74 2.77
CA VAL A 166 -20.74 -24.59 3.60
C VAL A 166 -19.44 -24.69 2.80
N SER A 167 -18.46 -23.88 3.19
CA SER A 167 -17.13 -23.94 2.61
C SER A 167 -16.57 -25.28 3.02
N ASP A 168 -16.64 -26.25 2.11
CA ASP A 168 -16.02 -27.53 2.35
C ASP A 168 -14.53 -27.26 2.55
N HIS A 169 -13.98 -27.81 3.62
CA HIS A 169 -12.60 -27.52 4.00
C HIS A 169 -11.68 -27.96 2.84
N LYS A 170 -10.65 -27.17 2.52
CA LYS A 170 -9.74 -27.44 1.40
C LYS A 170 -9.22 -28.88 1.39
N HIS A 171 -8.98 -29.45 2.56
CA HIS A 171 -8.58 -30.86 2.72
C HIS A 171 -9.62 -31.87 2.21
N ASN A 172 -10.91 -31.62 2.40
CA ASN A 172 -11.98 -32.52 1.94
C ASN A 172 -12.09 -32.51 0.43
N ILE A 173 -11.96 -31.32 -0.18
CA ILE A 173 -11.93 -31.14 -1.65
C ILE A 173 -10.73 -31.90 -2.22
N GLU A 174 -9.53 -31.67 -1.69
CA GLU A 174 -8.31 -32.36 -2.12
C GLU A 174 -8.38 -33.88 -1.90
N TYR A 175 -8.99 -34.34 -0.81
CA TYR A 175 -9.17 -35.77 -0.55
C TYR A 175 -10.12 -36.43 -1.56
N ALA A 176 -11.23 -35.77 -1.89
CA ALA A 176 -12.18 -36.24 -2.90
C ALA A 176 -11.53 -36.29 -4.30
N GLU A 177 -10.78 -35.26 -4.68
CA GLU A 177 -10.02 -35.23 -5.93
C GLU A 177 -8.96 -36.33 -5.98
N LYS A 178 -8.19 -36.52 -4.90
CA LYS A 178 -7.18 -37.57 -4.81
C LYS A 178 -7.80 -38.96 -4.93
N LYS A 179 -8.93 -39.22 -4.26
CA LYS A 179 -9.66 -40.50 -4.37
C LYS A 179 -10.19 -40.75 -5.78
N LYS A 180 -10.63 -39.71 -6.49
CA LYS A 180 -11.09 -39.80 -7.88
C LYS A 180 -9.92 -40.04 -8.85
N ALA A 181 -8.78 -39.40 -8.62
CA ALA A 181 -7.63 -39.43 -9.54
C ALA A 181 -6.73 -40.67 -9.37
N GLU A 182 -6.51 -41.15 -8.14
CA GLU A 182 -5.56 -42.25 -7.91
C GLU A 182 -6.07 -43.62 -8.38
N GLY A 183 -7.40 -43.80 -8.49
CA GLY A 183 -8.00 -45.07 -8.91
C GLY A 183 -7.54 -46.27 -8.06
N LYS A 184 -8.03 -47.48 -8.35
CA LYS A 184 -7.38 -48.70 -7.85
C LYS A 184 -6.30 -49.07 -8.86
N LYS A 185 -5.03 -49.08 -8.44
CA LYS A 185 -3.93 -49.59 -9.27
C LYS A 185 -4.13 -51.09 -9.50
N MET A 186 -4.72 -51.46 -10.63
CA MET A 186 -4.79 -52.85 -11.06
C MET A 186 -3.48 -53.24 -11.74
N ARG A 187 -3.15 -54.53 -11.69
CA ARG A 187 -2.01 -55.05 -12.45
C ARG A 187 -2.46 -55.14 -13.90
N ASP A 188 -1.78 -54.41 -14.77
CA ASP A 188 -1.94 -54.58 -16.21
C ASP A 188 -1.12 -55.78 -16.69
N ASP A 189 -1.40 -56.26 -17.90
CA ASP A 189 -0.65 -57.36 -18.49
C ASP A 189 0.83 -57.01 -18.67
N LYS A 190 1.68 -58.01 -18.46
CA LYS A 190 3.15 -57.85 -18.43
C LYS A 190 3.68 -57.18 -19.71
N ASP A 191 3.16 -57.56 -20.87
CA ASP A 191 3.58 -57.03 -22.17
C ASP A 191 3.22 -55.55 -22.32
N VAL A 192 2.03 -55.15 -21.86
CA VAL A 192 1.57 -53.75 -21.88
C VAL A 192 2.42 -52.87 -20.97
N VAL A 193 2.81 -53.39 -19.79
CA VAL A 193 3.71 -52.69 -18.87
C VAL A 193 5.11 -52.58 -19.46
N LEU A 194 5.59 -53.60 -20.17
CA LEU A 194 6.88 -53.58 -20.87
C LEU A 194 6.92 -52.49 -21.95
N ASP A 195 5.89 -52.39 -22.79
CA ASP A 195 5.79 -51.35 -23.81
C ASP A 195 5.82 -49.94 -23.20
N MET A 196 5.08 -49.73 -22.11
CA MET A 196 5.10 -48.46 -21.37
C MET A 196 6.48 -48.15 -20.77
N LEU A 197 7.19 -49.17 -20.28
CA LEU A 197 8.55 -49.02 -19.75
C LEU A 197 9.55 -48.68 -20.86
N PHE A 198 9.51 -49.38 -21.99
CA PHE A 198 10.39 -49.09 -23.13
C PHE A 198 10.16 -47.67 -23.67
N ALA A 199 8.90 -47.24 -23.82
CA ALA A 199 8.56 -45.87 -24.21
C ALA A 199 9.03 -44.82 -23.19
N ALA A 200 9.06 -45.15 -21.89
CA ALA A 200 9.62 -44.28 -20.87
C ALA A 200 11.15 -44.18 -21.02
N PHE A 201 11.83 -45.33 -21.16
CA PHE A 201 13.29 -45.41 -21.27
C PHE A 201 13.86 -44.86 -22.58
N GLU A 202 13.03 -44.77 -23.63
CA GLU A 202 13.38 -44.04 -24.85
C GLU A 202 13.56 -42.54 -24.59
N LYS A 203 12.79 -41.96 -23.65
CA LYS A 203 12.90 -40.54 -23.27
C LYS A 203 14.07 -40.25 -22.33
N HIS A 204 14.32 -41.14 -21.37
CA HIS A 204 15.42 -41.00 -20.42
C HIS A 204 16.06 -42.36 -20.11
N GLN A 205 17.38 -42.42 -20.18
CA GLN A 205 18.14 -43.65 -19.95
C GLN A 205 18.00 -44.21 -18.53
N TYR A 206 17.82 -43.34 -17.54
CA TYR A 206 17.81 -43.70 -16.12
C TYR A 206 16.51 -43.21 -15.48
N TYR A 207 15.81 -44.08 -14.75
CA TYR A 207 14.64 -43.71 -13.96
C TYR A 207 14.71 -44.19 -12.52
N ASN A 208 14.12 -43.42 -11.61
CA ASN A 208 13.84 -43.88 -10.25
C ASN A 208 12.57 -44.74 -10.24
N ILE A 209 12.53 -45.76 -9.38
CA ILE A 209 11.35 -46.62 -9.20
C ILE A 209 10.08 -45.81 -8.88
N LYS A 210 10.19 -44.69 -8.17
CA LYS A 210 9.05 -43.82 -7.85
C LYS A 210 8.41 -43.21 -9.10
N ASP A 211 9.22 -42.83 -10.08
CA ASP A 211 8.75 -42.20 -11.31
C ASP A 211 8.13 -43.24 -12.23
N LEU A 212 8.73 -44.43 -12.33
CA LEU A 212 8.17 -45.55 -13.09
C LEU A 212 6.82 -46.01 -12.53
N VAL A 213 6.63 -46.00 -11.20
CA VAL A 213 5.33 -46.27 -10.55
C VAL A 213 4.29 -45.20 -10.85
N LYS A 214 4.72 -43.95 -11.10
CA LYS A 214 3.83 -42.84 -11.46
C LYS A 214 3.40 -42.90 -12.92
N ILE A 215 4.35 -43.25 -13.81
CA ILE A 215 4.13 -43.39 -15.26
C ILE A 215 3.26 -44.62 -15.56
N THR A 216 3.67 -45.79 -15.06
CA THR A 216 2.99 -47.07 -15.37
C THR A 216 1.75 -47.31 -14.51
N ARG A 217 1.59 -46.56 -13.42
CA ARG A 217 0.55 -46.76 -12.38
C ARG A 217 0.51 -48.17 -11.79
N GLN A 218 1.57 -48.97 -11.94
CA GLN A 218 1.64 -50.33 -11.40
C GLN A 218 2.08 -50.36 -9.93
N PRO A 219 1.72 -51.40 -9.16
CA PRO A 219 2.26 -51.63 -7.82
C PRO A 219 3.78 -51.86 -7.84
N VAL A 220 4.50 -51.31 -6.85
CA VAL A 220 5.97 -51.36 -6.75
C VAL A 220 6.52 -52.79 -6.82
N VAL A 221 5.83 -53.75 -6.20
CA VAL A 221 6.27 -55.16 -6.15
C VAL A 221 6.25 -55.77 -7.55
N TYR A 222 5.13 -55.62 -8.26
CA TYR A 222 4.95 -56.15 -9.61
C TYR A 222 5.91 -55.49 -10.61
N LEU A 223 6.08 -54.17 -10.48
CA LEU A 223 7.02 -53.45 -11.33
C LEU A 223 8.47 -53.88 -11.12
N LYS A 224 8.87 -54.22 -9.89
CA LYS A 224 10.21 -54.76 -9.60
C LYS A 224 10.43 -56.15 -10.21
N GLU A 225 9.41 -57.00 -10.26
CA GLU A 225 9.50 -58.30 -10.94
C GLU A 225 9.86 -58.12 -12.42
N ILE A 226 9.14 -57.25 -13.12
CA ILE A 226 9.38 -56.94 -14.54
C ILE A 226 10.74 -56.24 -14.74
N LEU A 227 11.07 -55.27 -13.88
CA LEU A 227 12.34 -54.55 -13.97
C LEU A 227 13.56 -55.45 -13.70
N ASN A 228 13.45 -56.46 -12.82
CA ASN A 228 14.55 -57.41 -12.60
C ASN A 228 14.84 -58.27 -13.84
N GLU A 229 13.83 -58.54 -14.67
CA GLU A 229 14.01 -59.32 -15.89
C GLU A 229 14.71 -58.50 -16.99
N VAL A 230 14.34 -57.21 -17.14
CA VAL A 230 14.68 -56.41 -18.34
C VAL A 230 15.63 -55.24 -18.06
N CYS A 231 15.78 -54.81 -16.81
CA CYS A 231 16.61 -53.67 -16.40
C CYS A 231 17.77 -54.09 -15.47
N ASN A 232 18.80 -53.25 -15.40
CA ASN A 232 19.86 -53.29 -14.40
C ASN A 232 19.61 -52.23 -13.33
N TYR A 233 19.85 -52.58 -12.07
CA TYR A 233 19.76 -51.67 -10.94
C TYR A 233 21.13 -51.07 -10.61
N ASN A 234 21.26 -49.75 -10.72
CA ASN A 234 22.53 -49.06 -10.50
C ASN A 234 22.76 -48.74 -9.02
N LEU A 235 23.79 -49.36 -8.42
CA LEU A 235 24.20 -49.08 -7.03
C LEU A 235 25.25 -47.96 -6.92
N LYS A 236 25.89 -47.57 -8.03
CA LYS A 236 26.99 -46.60 -8.06
C LYS A 236 26.48 -45.20 -8.43
N ASN A 237 27.09 -44.17 -7.84
CA ASN A 237 26.90 -42.77 -8.25
C ASN A 237 27.51 -42.58 -9.65
N PRO A 238 26.98 -41.72 -10.53
CA PRO A 238 25.96 -40.67 -10.31
C PRO A 238 24.49 -41.13 -10.39
N HIS A 239 24.19 -42.34 -10.88
CA HIS A 239 22.81 -42.84 -11.07
C HIS A 239 22.42 -43.89 -10.01
N ARG A 240 22.79 -43.65 -8.75
CA ARG A 240 22.51 -44.57 -7.64
C ARG A 240 20.99 -44.70 -7.41
N ASN A 241 20.56 -45.94 -7.22
CA ASN A 241 19.16 -46.35 -7.05
C ASN A 241 18.26 -46.09 -8.27
N MET A 242 18.84 -45.94 -9.46
CA MET A 242 18.11 -45.81 -10.72
C MET A 242 18.15 -47.13 -11.50
N TRP A 243 17.10 -47.38 -12.27
CA TRP A 243 17.02 -48.48 -13.22
C TRP A 243 17.42 -47.99 -14.60
N GLU A 244 18.13 -48.82 -15.35
CA GLU A 244 18.38 -48.65 -16.78
C GLU A 244 18.11 -49.96 -17.51
N LEU A 245 17.72 -49.91 -18.79
CA LEU A 245 17.51 -51.12 -19.58
C LEU A 245 18.83 -51.92 -19.72
N LYS A 246 18.72 -53.25 -19.69
CA LYS A 246 19.85 -54.13 -20.04
C LYS A 246 20.33 -53.82 -21.47
N PRO A 247 21.63 -53.97 -21.75
CA PRO A 247 22.21 -53.72 -23.08
C PRO A 247 21.53 -54.48 -24.22
N GLU A 248 20.95 -55.65 -23.93
CA GLU A 248 20.25 -56.50 -24.91
C GLU A 248 18.92 -55.89 -25.39
N TYR A 249 18.25 -55.11 -24.53
CA TYR A 249 17.00 -54.42 -24.84
C TYR A 249 17.25 -52.96 -25.23
N ARG A 250 18.52 -52.58 -25.39
CA ARG A 250 18.99 -51.22 -25.57
C ARG A 250 19.12 -50.88 -27.06
N HIS A 251 18.05 -50.41 -27.70
CA HIS A 251 18.09 -49.96 -29.10
C HIS A 251 18.43 -48.47 -29.21
N TYR A 252 19.61 -48.09 -28.72
CA TYR A 252 20.10 -46.73 -28.92
C TYR A 252 20.69 -46.71 -30.32
N LYS A 253 20.18 -45.85 -31.21
CA LYS A 253 20.90 -45.58 -32.47
C LYS A 253 22.34 -45.21 -32.10
N ASN A 254 23.30 -46.02 -32.53
CA ASN A 254 24.72 -45.76 -32.33
C ASN A 254 25.14 -44.57 -33.21
N ASP A 255 24.83 -43.34 -32.80
CA ASP A 255 25.49 -42.14 -33.35
C ASP A 255 26.88 -41.96 -32.72
N LYS A 256 27.69 -43.04 -32.76
CA LYS A 256 29.10 -43.06 -32.34
C LYS A 256 29.96 -43.90 -33.29
N LEU A 257 29.78 -43.69 -34.59
CA LEU A 257 30.69 -44.14 -35.67
C LEU A 257 30.91 -43.04 -36.72
N THR A 258 31.17 -41.80 -36.29
CA THR A 258 31.59 -40.70 -37.19
C THR A 258 32.77 -39.86 -36.67
N ASN A 259 33.42 -40.23 -35.55
CA ASN A 259 34.56 -39.46 -35.00
C ASN A 259 35.87 -40.26 -34.80
N THR A 260 35.97 -41.49 -35.30
CA THR A 260 37.21 -42.30 -35.19
C THR A 260 37.97 -42.42 -36.52
N GLU A 261 37.43 -41.92 -37.63
CA GLU A 261 38.11 -41.93 -38.95
C GLU A 261 38.77 -40.59 -39.33
N MET A 262 38.67 -39.53 -38.52
CA MET A 262 39.37 -38.25 -38.78
C MET A 262 40.74 -38.10 -38.08
N ASN A 263 41.22 -39.10 -37.34
CA ASN A 263 42.51 -39.04 -36.63
C ASN A 263 43.59 -40.02 -37.17
N LYS A 264 43.45 -40.49 -38.42
CA LYS A 264 44.45 -41.34 -39.09
C LYS A 264 45.24 -40.67 -40.24
N ASN A 265 45.05 -39.38 -40.50
CA ASN A 265 45.70 -38.68 -41.62
C ASN A 265 46.47 -37.40 -41.23
N ASN A 266 47.20 -37.40 -40.12
CA ASN A 266 48.21 -36.34 -39.84
C ASN A 266 49.25 -36.84 -38.82
N ASP A 267 50.09 -37.81 -39.22
CA ASP A 267 51.50 -37.91 -38.81
C ASP A 267 52.12 -39.22 -39.36
N SER A 268 52.54 -39.17 -40.62
CA SER A 268 53.62 -40.00 -41.16
C SER A 268 54.23 -39.26 -42.36
N ASP A 269 55.48 -38.83 -42.16
CA ASP A 269 56.40 -38.04 -43.00
C ASP A 269 56.16 -36.53 -43.14
#